data_AF-A0A3Q3IEH9-F1
#
_entry.id   AF-A0A3Q3IEH9-F1
#
_cell.length_a   1.000
_cell.length_b   1.000
_cell.length_c   1.000
_cell.angle_alpha   90.00
_cell.angle_beta   90.00
_cell.angle_gamma   90.00
#
_symmetry.space_group_name_H-M   'P 1'
#
loop_
_entity.id
_entity.type
_entity.pdbx_description
1 polymer ?
#
loop_
_entity_poly.entity_id
_entity_poly.type
_entity_poly.pdbx_seq_one_letter_code
_entity_poly.pdbx_strand_id
1 'polypeptide(L)'
;MQSDKVSCGLTSPRFIVFGNHGCCVLQAKEEKDYPHCYQHKVQLQSHLDWFNIGDKFQSGFKPHHSTESALLKVHNDIALALDAKQPVILALVDLSAAFDTIDHTGLISRLEHYAGLKGPALSWFTSFLTNRTFSVTIGECSSTVAPLNSGVPQGLILAPLLFFLYTLPLGPIILRHNVHFHFHFYADDVRIYMPLTQCDSNALAPLFNCIRNVKLWLAQNFLHLNESKTEYIAFSPDLTTLRPKLGALTPSVTDTVKNLGVIFDSSFNFDKQLLSFEDASKSETLLVSCRLRKSNSRFYYVQT
;
A
#
# COMPACT_ATOMS: atom_id res chain seq x y z
N MET A 1 28.46 28.09 -53.07
CA MET A 1 29.38 27.66 -52.00
C MET A 1 28.67 27.87 -50.69
N GLN A 2 28.50 26.78 -49.95
CA GLN A 2 27.68 26.67 -48.74
C GLN A 2 28.14 27.63 -47.64
N SER A 3 27.15 28.31 -47.06
CA SER A 3 27.20 28.89 -45.72
C SER A 3 26.73 27.83 -44.73
N ASP A 4 27.58 27.49 -43.77
CA ASP A 4 27.30 26.55 -42.69
C ASP A 4 26.20 27.09 -41.76
N LYS A 5 25.07 26.39 -41.71
CA LYS A 5 24.12 26.44 -40.61
C LYS A 5 24.39 25.25 -39.70
N VAL A 6 24.87 25.52 -38.50
CA VAL A 6 24.88 24.55 -37.39
C VAL A 6 23.42 24.27 -37.02
N SER A 7 22.94 23.09 -37.42
CA SER A 7 21.66 22.54 -36.99
C SER A 7 21.93 21.56 -35.86
N CYS A 8 21.61 21.92 -34.62
CA CYS A 8 21.49 20.97 -33.51
C CYS A 8 20.28 20.07 -33.78
N GLY A 9 20.50 18.96 -34.49
CA GLY A 9 19.54 17.88 -34.62
C GLY A 9 19.42 17.11 -33.31
N LEU A 10 18.38 17.38 -32.53
CA LEU A 10 17.93 16.50 -31.45
C LEU A 10 17.18 15.32 -32.06
N THR A 11 17.93 14.31 -32.48
CA THR A 11 17.43 12.96 -32.71
C THR A 11 18.10 12.02 -31.70
N SER A 12 17.27 11.27 -30.95
CA SER A 12 17.61 10.22 -29.98
C SER A 12 17.86 10.70 -28.54
N PRO A 13 17.20 10.05 -27.56
CA PRO A 13 17.94 9.00 -26.86
C PRO A 13 17.17 7.68 -26.81
N ARG A 14 17.57 6.71 -27.64
CA ARG A 14 17.63 5.31 -27.25
C ARG A 14 18.74 5.20 -26.22
N PHE A 15 18.45 4.99 -24.94
CA PHE A 15 19.21 4.14 -24.01
C PHE A 15 18.42 3.94 -22.70
N ILE A 16 17.90 2.73 -22.53
CA ILE A 16 17.99 2.00 -21.27
C ILE A 16 18.87 0.81 -21.66
N VAL A 17 20.07 0.65 -21.08
CA VAL A 17 20.92 -0.49 -21.42
C VAL A 17 20.34 -1.73 -20.75
N PHE A 18 19.66 -2.51 -21.58
CA PHE A 18 19.38 -3.92 -21.38
C PHE A 18 20.71 -4.68 -21.38
N GLY A 19 20.89 -5.62 -20.46
CA GLY A 19 21.93 -6.64 -20.63
C GLY A 19 21.71 -7.38 -21.95
N ASN A 20 22.75 -7.97 -22.53
CA ASN A 20 22.74 -8.63 -23.85
C ASN A 20 21.68 -9.73 -24.05
N HIS A 21 20.87 -10.03 -23.04
CA HIS A 21 19.61 -10.76 -23.15
C HIS A 21 18.55 -9.97 -22.38
N GLY A 22 17.59 -9.38 -23.09
CA GLY A 22 16.55 -8.51 -22.55
C GLY A 22 15.59 -9.24 -21.60
N CYS A 23 15.98 -9.40 -20.34
CA CYS A 23 15.17 -10.01 -19.29
C CYS A 23 15.02 -9.06 -18.08
N CYS A 24 13.79 -8.88 -17.61
CA CYS A 24 13.50 -8.21 -16.35
C CYS A 24 13.79 -9.16 -15.18
N VAL A 25 15.00 -9.07 -14.61
CA VAL A 25 15.25 -9.63 -13.27
C VAL A 25 14.77 -8.61 -12.24
N LEU A 26 13.65 -8.93 -11.57
CA LEU A 26 13.12 -8.19 -10.42
C LEU A 26 14.01 -8.47 -9.21
N GLN A 27 15.05 -7.66 -9.04
CA GLN A 27 15.64 -7.42 -7.73
C GLN A 27 15.23 -6.01 -7.30
N ALA A 28 14.93 -5.82 -6.01
CA ALA A 28 14.78 -4.49 -5.43
C ALA A 28 16.08 -3.72 -5.69
N LYS A 29 16.02 -2.74 -6.60
CA LYS A 29 17.20 -2.04 -7.12
C LYS A 29 17.35 -0.69 -6.42
N GLU A 30 18.58 -0.38 -6.04
CA GLU A 30 18.94 0.83 -5.30
C GLU A 30 18.80 2.07 -6.20
N GLU A 31 18.78 3.26 -5.59
CA GLU A 31 18.72 4.58 -6.24
C GLU A 31 19.76 4.76 -7.37
N LYS A 32 20.88 4.03 -7.30
CA LYS A 32 21.99 4.08 -8.27
C LYS A 32 21.69 3.39 -9.61
N ASP A 33 20.71 2.49 -9.66
CA ASP A 33 20.49 1.65 -10.83
C ASP A 33 19.65 2.35 -11.93
N TYR A 34 18.91 3.42 -11.58
CA TYR A 34 18.01 4.13 -12.52
C TYR A 34 17.95 5.64 -12.25
N PRO A 35 19.03 6.40 -12.54
CA PRO A 35 19.12 7.83 -12.21
C PRO A 35 18.02 8.68 -12.88
N HIS A 36 17.59 8.31 -14.08
CA HIS A 36 16.51 9.02 -14.79
C HIS A 36 15.15 8.84 -14.11
N CYS A 37 14.79 7.62 -13.68
CA CYS A 37 13.54 7.36 -12.96
C CYS A 37 13.51 8.10 -11.62
N TYR A 38 14.64 8.17 -10.93
CA TYR A 38 14.77 8.95 -9.71
C TYR A 38 14.54 10.45 -9.95
N GLN A 39 15.17 11.02 -10.97
CA GLN A 39 14.98 12.44 -11.30
C GLN A 39 13.51 12.75 -11.62
N HIS A 40 12.84 11.90 -12.40
CA HIS A 40 11.42 12.06 -12.69
C HIS A 40 10.54 11.91 -11.44
N LYS A 41 10.90 11.03 -10.49
CA LYS A 41 10.22 10.95 -9.19
C LYS A 41 10.32 12.26 -8.44
N VAL A 42 11.53 12.81 -8.29
CA VAL A 42 11.76 14.05 -7.52
C VAL A 42 11.01 15.22 -8.15
N GLN A 43 11.04 15.34 -9.49
CA GLN A 43 10.31 16.36 -10.22
C GLN A 43 8.79 16.21 -10.08
N LEU A 44 8.27 14.99 -10.21
CA LEU A 44 6.84 14.72 -10.04
C LEU A 44 6.41 15.03 -8.60
N GLN A 45 7.14 14.57 -7.59
CA GLN A 45 6.83 14.86 -6.19
C GLN A 45 6.81 16.37 -5.93
N SER A 46 7.83 17.09 -6.39
CA SER A 46 7.91 18.56 -6.23
C SER A 46 6.72 19.27 -6.90
N HIS A 47 6.29 18.78 -8.07
CA HIS A 47 5.11 19.29 -8.77
C HIS A 47 3.83 19.04 -7.97
N LEU A 48 3.63 17.82 -7.46
CA LEU A 48 2.47 17.49 -6.63
C LEU A 48 2.42 18.33 -5.36
N ASP A 49 3.55 18.51 -4.69
CA ASP A 49 3.65 19.33 -3.48
C ASP A 49 3.35 20.80 -3.79
N TRP A 50 3.91 21.34 -4.88
CA TRP A 50 3.69 22.72 -5.32
C TRP A 50 2.22 23.03 -5.60
N PHE A 51 1.51 22.10 -6.26
CA PHE A 51 0.09 22.24 -6.56
C PHE A 51 -0.83 21.70 -5.45
N ASN A 52 -0.27 21.25 -4.33
CA ASN A 52 -1.00 20.62 -3.22
C ASN A 52 -1.91 19.46 -3.67
N ILE A 53 -1.41 18.66 -4.61
CA ILE A 53 -2.09 17.49 -5.17
C ILE A 53 -1.74 16.29 -4.31
N GLY A 54 -2.54 16.07 -3.28
CA GLY A 54 -2.42 14.87 -2.46
C GLY A 54 -3.52 14.73 -1.43
N ASP A 55 -3.49 13.61 -0.70
CA ASP A 55 -4.37 13.38 0.44
C ASP A 55 -3.60 13.57 1.75
N LYS A 56 -4.20 14.31 2.69
CA LYS A 56 -3.65 14.51 4.03
C LYS A 56 -3.53 13.20 4.80
N PHE A 57 -4.40 12.23 4.52
CA PHE A 57 -4.49 10.95 5.19
C PHE A 57 -3.80 9.81 4.42
N GLN A 58 -2.86 10.15 3.52
CA GLN A 58 -1.89 9.20 2.97
C GLN A 58 -0.53 9.40 3.63
N SER A 59 -0.03 8.34 4.28
CA SER A 59 1.31 8.32 4.87
C SER A 59 2.30 7.43 4.11
N GLY A 60 1.81 6.54 3.25
CA GLY A 60 2.68 5.65 2.48
C GLY A 60 3.55 6.42 1.50
N PHE A 61 4.85 6.13 1.52
CA PHE A 61 5.84 6.66 0.56
C PHE A 61 5.91 8.20 0.47
N LYS A 62 5.48 8.88 1.53
CA LYS A 62 5.47 10.33 1.62
C LYS A 62 6.61 10.82 2.54
N PRO A 63 7.35 11.88 2.18
CA PRO A 63 8.39 12.44 3.04
C PRO A 63 7.83 12.81 4.42
N HIS A 64 8.60 12.55 5.48
CA HIS A 64 8.23 12.82 6.87
C HIS A 64 7.04 12.00 7.41
N HIS A 65 6.60 10.98 6.68
CA HIS A 65 5.61 10.01 7.14
C HIS A 65 6.25 8.61 7.24
N SER A 66 5.68 7.80 8.13
CA SER A 66 6.09 6.42 8.40
C SER A 66 4.89 5.57 8.81
N THR A 67 5.10 4.26 8.98
CA THR A 67 4.08 3.36 9.54
C THR A 67 3.64 3.82 10.92
N GLU A 68 4.56 4.33 11.75
CA GLU A 68 4.26 4.86 13.08
C GLU A 68 3.37 6.09 13.02
N SER A 69 3.61 7.02 12.09
CA SER A 69 2.76 8.21 11.93
C SER A 69 1.32 7.85 11.54
N ALA A 70 1.15 6.84 10.68
CA ALA A 70 -0.14 6.32 10.26
C ALA A 70 -0.87 5.65 11.43
N LEU A 71 -0.16 4.77 12.14
CA LEU A 71 -0.68 4.06 13.31
C LEU A 71 -1.07 5.03 14.42
N LEU A 72 -0.23 6.02 14.72
CA LEU A 72 -0.49 7.03 15.73
C LEU A 72 -1.75 7.82 15.40
N LYS A 73 -1.94 8.20 14.13
CA LYS A 73 -3.13 8.92 13.69
C LYS A 73 -4.40 8.07 13.89
N VAL A 74 -4.40 6.83 13.41
CA VAL A 74 -5.55 5.91 13.54
C VAL A 74 -5.84 5.62 15.02
N HIS A 75 -4.81 5.31 15.81
CA HIS A 75 -4.93 5.02 17.23
C HIS A 75 -5.49 6.23 18.00
N ASN A 76 -4.93 7.43 17.79
CA ASN A 76 -5.39 8.63 18.46
C ASN A 76 -6.86 8.94 18.16
N ASP A 77 -7.29 8.79 16.90
CA ASP A 77 -8.70 9.05 16.53
C ASP A 77 -9.65 8.04 17.18
N ILE A 78 -9.25 6.77 17.26
CA ILE A 78 -10.02 5.74 17.99
C ILE A 78 -10.06 6.06 19.49
N ALA A 79 -8.92 6.41 20.10
CA ALA A 79 -8.83 6.75 21.52
C ALA A 79 -9.77 7.91 21.87
N LEU A 80 -9.74 9.00 21.10
CA LEU A 80 -10.60 10.16 21.31
C LEU A 80 -12.10 9.81 21.20
N ALA A 81 -12.47 8.93 20.28
CA ALA A 81 -13.85 8.46 20.16
C ALA A 81 -14.28 7.59 21.36
N LEU A 82 -13.40 6.70 21.82
CA LEU A 82 -13.65 5.89 23.02
C LEU A 82 -13.76 6.73 24.29
N ASP A 83 -12.93 7.77 24.44
CA ASP A 83 -13.02 8.75 25.52
C ASP A 83 -14.36 9.51 25.48
N ALA A 84 -14.88 9.78 24.28
CA ALA A 84 -16.21 10.32 24.06
C ALA A 84 -17.35 9.28 24.23
N LYS A 85 -17.03 8.07 24.71
CA LYS A 85 -17.95 6.93 24.91
C LYS A 85 -18.64 6.47 23.62
N GLN A 86 -18.00 6.68 22.47
CA GLN A 86 -18.46 6.22 21.18
C GLN A 86 -17.69 4.97 20.78
N PRO A 87 -18.35 3.80 20.69
CA PRO A 87 -17.69 2.62 20.14
C PRO A 87 -17.22 2.86 18.71
N VAL A 88 -16.13 2.23 18.29
CA VAL A 88 -15.57 2.43 16.95
C VAL A 88 -15.51 1.11 16.21
N ILE A 89 -15.86 1.13 14.92
CA ILE A 89 -15.59 0.04 14.00
C ILE A 89 -14.44 0.45 13.08
N LEU A 90 -13.45 -0.42 12.93
CA LEU A 90 -12.33 -0.27 12.00
C LEU A 90 -12.36 -1.42 11.00
N ALA A 91 -12.34 -1.06 9.71
CA ALA A 91 -12.17 -1.97 8.58
C ALA A 91 -10.75 -1.80 8.02
N LEU A 92 -10.00 -2.89 7.95
CA LEU A 92 -8.70 -2.99 7.29
C LEU A 92 -8.95 -3.62 5.93
N VAL A 93 -9.06 -2.76 4.92
CA VAL A 93 -9.37 -3.15 3.54
C VAL A 93 -8.06 -3.50 2.83
N ASP A 94 -8.02 -4.72 2.31
CA ASP A 94 -6.91 -5.28 1.54
C ASP A 94 -7.21 -5.22 0.03
N LEU A 95 -6.20 -4.92 -0.78
CA LEU A 95 -6.29 -4.90 -2.24
C LEU A 95 -5.48 -6.06 -2.83
N SER A 96 -6.11 -6.84 -3.72
CA SER A 96 -5.44 -7.93 -4.42
C SER A 96 -4.53 -7.41 -5.53
N ALA A 97 -3.24 -7.73 -5.45
CA ALA A 97 -2.24 -7.43 -6.48
C ALA A 97 -2.29 -5.96 -6.96
N ALA A 98 -2.34 -5.02 -6.00
CA ALA A 98 -2.69 -3.63 -6.25
C ALA A 98 -1.77 -2.94 -7.27
N PHE A 99 -0.46 -3.18 -7.20
CA PHE A 99 0.50 -2.62 -8.15
C PHE A 99 0.44 -3.28 -9.53
N ASP A 100 0.05 -4.56 -9.60
CA ASP A 100 0.06 -5.34 -10.85
C ASP A 100 -1.22 -5.10 -11.68
N THR A 101 -2.25 -4.52 -11.06
CA THR A 101 -3.59 -4.34 -11.62
C THR A 101 -3.86 -2.91 -12.13
N ILE A 102 -2.92 -1.98 -11.95
CA ILE A 102 -3.05 -0.60 -12.43
C ILE A 102 -3.26 -0.59 -13.95
N ASP A 103 -4.38 -0.02 -14.42
CA ASP A 103 -4.58 0.22 -15.84
C ASP A 103 -3.72 1.40 -16.32
N HIS A 104 -2.94 1.18 -17.39
CA HIS A 104 -2.03 2.19 -17.92
C HIS A 104 -2.79 3.39 -18.51
N THR A 105 -3.92 3.15 -19.17
CA THR A 105 -4.72 4.22 -19.78
C THR A 105 -5.31 5.12 -18.70
N GLY A 106 -5.89 4.51 -17.67
CA GLY A 106 -6.38 5.20 -16.48
C GLY A 106 -5.28 6.01 -15.79
N LEU A 107 -4.10 5.42 -15.56
CA LEU A 107 -2.98 6.11 -14.92
C LEU A 107 -2.49 7.33 -15.73
N ILE A 108 -2.34 7.18 -17.05
CA ILE A 108 -1.96 8.30 -17.94
C ILE A 108 -3.03 9.41 -17.89
N SER A 109 -4.31 9.05 -17.91
CA SER A 109 -5.41 10.00 -17.78
C SER A 109 -5.39 10.76 -16.45
N ARG A 110 -5.04 10.08 -15.33
CA ARG A 110 -4.85 10.74 -14.02
C ARG A 110 -3.65 11.69 -14.03
N LEU A 111 -2.53 11.27 -14.62
CA LEU A 111 -1.34 12.13 -14.75
C LEU A 111 -1.65 13.41 -15.54
N GLU A 112 -2.44 13.31 -16.62
CA GLU A 112 -2.82 14.47 -17.43
C GLU A 112 -3.85 15.37 -16.73
N HIS A 113 -4.97 14.80 -16.26
CA HIS A 113 -6.13 15.59 -15.84
C HIS A 113 -6.16 15.88 -14.34
N TYR A 114 -5.65 14.99 -13.50
CA TYR A 114 -5.60 15.20 -12.04
C TYR A 114 -4.30 15.87 -11.64
N ALA A 115 -3.16 15.34 -12.09
CA ALA A 115 -1.86 15.95 -11.79
C ALA A 115 -1.53 17.14 -12.70
N GLY A 116 -2.25 17.32 -13.82
CA GLY A 116 -2.05 18.48 -14.70
C GLY A 116 -0.78 18.39 -15.56
N LEU A 117 -0.17 17.21 -15.71
CA LEU A 117 1.04 17.02 -16.51
C LEU A 117 0.73 17.19 -18.00
N LYS A 118 1.63 17.86 -18.72
CA LYS A 118 1.49 18.12 -20.16
C LYS A 118 2.85 18.02 -20.87
N GLY A 119 2.79 17.96 -22.20
CA GLY A 119 3.97 18.05 -23.06
C GLY A 119 4.99 16.93 -22.78
N PRO A 120 6.30 17.23 -22.79
CA PRO A 120 7.36 16.22 -22.68
C PRO A 120 7.27 15.34 -21.42
N ALA A 121 6.82 15.90 -20.29
CA ALA A 121 6.68 15.14 -19.05
C ALA A 121 5.60 14.05 -19.19
N LEU A 122 4.41 14.41 -19.70
CA LEU A 122 3.35 13.44 -19.95
C LEU A 122 3.78 12.41 -21.00
N SER A 123 4.42 12.86 -22.10
CA SER A 123 4.94 11.96 -23.13
C SER A 123 5.95 10.95 -22.58
N TRP A 124 6.78 11.37 -21.62
CA TRP A 124 7.72 10.48 -20.95
C TRP A 124 6.98 9.40 -20.15
N PHE A 125 5.99 9.75 -19.33
CA PHE A 125 5.20 8.78 -18.57
C PHE A 125 4.39 7.84 -19.48
N THR A 126 3.79 8.38 -20.56
CA THR A 126 3.10 7.56 -21.55
C THR A 126 4.05 6.56 -22.19
N SER A 127 5.24 7.00 -22.59
CA SER A 127 6.26 6.08 -23.09
C SER A 127 6.65 5.06 -22.02
N PHE A 128 6.90 5.50 -20.79
CA PHE A 128 7.29 4.66 -19.66
C PHE A 128 6.29 3.52 -19.39
N LEU A 129 4.98 3.75 -19.54
CA LEU A 129 3.96 2.75 -19.27
C LEU A 129 3.61 1.86 -20.48
N THR A 130 3.63 2.42 -21.70
CA THR A 130 3.13 1.71 -22.89
C THR A 130 4.15 0.78 -23.56
N ASN A 131 3.65 -0.24 -24.28
CA ASN A 131 4.45 -1.20 -25.04
C ASN A 131 5.54 -1.90 -24.21
N ARG A 132 5.19 -2.25 -22.97
CA ARG A 132 6.08 -2.98 -22.06
C ARG A 132 5.90 -4.47 -22.22
N THR A 133 6.97 -5.19 -21.91
CA THR A 133 7.01 -6.65 -21.92
C THR A 133 7.74 -7.15 -20.69
N PHE A 134 7.48 -8.39 -20.31
CA PHE A 134 8.15 -9.07 -19.21
C PHE A 134 8.43 -10.53 -19.56
N SER A 135 9.36 -11.13 -18.83
CA SER A 135 9.64 -12.56 -18.82
C SER A 135 10.08 -12.94 -17.41
N VAL A 136 9.81 -14.17 -17.00
CA VAL A 136 10.14 -14.69 -15.66
C VAL A 136 11.28 -15.68 -15.79
N THR A 137 12.34 -15.47 -15.00
CA THR A 137 13.49 -16.40 -14.94
C THR A 137 13.56 -17.04 -13.56
N ILE A 138 13.63 -18.37 -13.52
CA ILE A 138 13.80 -19.16 -12.30
C ILE A 138 14.98 -20.10 -12.51
N GLY A 139 16.09 -19.85 -11.80
CA GLY A 139 17.35 -20.55 -12.05
C GLY A 139 17.86 -20.23 -13.46
N GLU A 140 18.11 -21.26 -14.25
CA GLU A 140 18.55 -21.13 -15.65
C GLU A 140 17.38 -21.13 -16.65
N CYS A 141 16.15 -21.34 -16.19
CA CYS A 141 14.97 -21.39 -17.04
C CYS A 141 14.32 -20.01 -17.17
N SER A 142 14.02 -19.57 -18.39
CA SER A 142 13.28 -18.32 -18.66
C SER A 142 11.98 -18.60 -19.41
N SER A 143 10.92 -17.88 -19.07
CA SER A 143 9.66 -17.89 -19.80
C SER A 143 9.79 -17.22 -21.16
N THR A 144 8.80 -17.43 -22.02
CA THR A 144 8.61 -16.58 -23.19
C THR A 144 8.33 -15.14 -22.77
N VAL A 145 8.67 -14.19 -23.65
CA VAL A 145 8.37 -12.77 -23.47
C VAL A 145 6.86 -12.56 -23.68
N ALA A 146 6.23 -11.88 -22.74
CA ALA A 146 4.82 -11.53 -22.77
C ALA A 146 4.62 -10.01 -22.65
N PRO A 147 3.55 -9.44 -23.24
CA PRO A 147 3.21 -8.04 -23.05
C PRO A 147 2.77 -7.75 -21.61
N LEU A 148 3.20 -6.61 -21.08
CA LEU A 148 2.78 -6.06 -19.78
C LEU A 148 1.73 -4.98 -20.04
N ASN A 149 0.46 -5.38 -20.04
CA ASN A 149 -0.66 -4.51 -20.37
C ASN A 149 -1.24 -3.75 -19.16
N SER A 150 -0.87 -4.15 -17.95
CA SER A 150 -1.28 -3.54 -16.70
C SER A 150 -0.17 -3.61 -15.68
N GLY A 151 -0.31 -2.80 -14.65
CA GLY A 151 0.55 -2.77 -13.50
C GLY A 151 1.78 -1.88 -13.68
N VAL A 152 2.40 -1.54 -12.56
CA VAL A 152 3.70 -0.88 -12.52
C VAL A 152 4.66 -1.83 -11.82
N PRO A 153 5.82 -2.16 -12.43
CA PRO A 153 6.73 -3.15 -11.85
C PRO A 153 7.14 -2.82 -10.42
N GLN A 154 6.94 -3.79 -9.53
CA GLN A 154 7.37 -3.71 -8.14
C GLN A 154 8.90 -3.56 -8.06
N GLY A 155 9.37 -2.69 -7.18
CA GLY A 155 10.80 -2.35 -7.07
C GLY A 155 11.24 -1.17 -7.94
N LEU A 156 10.35 -0.59 -8.75
CA LEU A 156 10.61 0.71 -9.37
C LEU A 156 10.35 1.85 -8.39
N ILE A 157 11.30 2.77 -8.30
CA ILE A 157 11.25 3.93 -7.40
C ILE A 157 10.04 4.86 -7.64
N LEU A 158 9.47 4.82 -8.86
CA LEU A 158 8.27 5.56 -9.25
C LEU A 158 6.95 4.85 -8.93
N ALA A 159 6.96 3.52 -8.77
CA ALA A 159 5.73 2.73 -8.64
C ALA A 159 4.84 3.21 -7.49
N PRO A 160 5.37 3.50 -6.28
CA PRO A 160 4.56 4.04 -5.19
C PRO A 160 3.84 5.35 -5.51
N LEU A 161 4.53 6.28 -6.16
CA LEU A 161 3.98 7.60 -6.48
C LEU A 161 2.89 7.50 -7.56
N LEU A 162 3.08 6.61 -8.52
CA LEU A 162 2.10 6.32 -9.56
C LEU A 162 0.85 5.63 -8.97
N PHE A 163 1.02 4.68 -8.06
CA PHE A 163 -0.10 4.04 -7.36
C PHE A 163 -0.88 5.04 -6.51
N PHE A 164 -0.19 5.93 -5.81
CA PHE A 164 -0.83 7.02 -5.06
C PHE A 164 -1.69 7.92 -5.96
N LEU A 165 -1.15 8.38 -7.09
CA LEU A 165 -1.92 9.19 -8.04
C LEU A 165 -3.12 8.44 -8.62
N TYR A 166 -2.96 7.14 -8.86
CA TYR A 166 -4.04 6.29 -9.36
C TYR A 166 -5.21 6.20 -8.37
N THR A 167 -4.89 6.06 -7.08
CA THR A 167 -5.85 5.85 -5.98
C THR A 167 -6.34 7.14 -5.31
N LEU A 168 -5.78 8.30 -5.68
CA LEU A 168 -6.12 9.61 -5.12
C LEU A 168 -7.64 9.89 -5.00
N PRO A 169 -8.52 9.48 -5.95
CA PRO A 169 -9.95 9.71 -5.83
C PRO A 169 -10.65 8.95 -4.69
N LEU A 170 -10.02 7.93 -4.08
CA LEU A 170 -10.61 7.15 -2.99
C LEU A 170 -10.95 8.00 -1.76
N GLY A 171 -10.06 8.92 -1.36
CA GLY A 171 -10.27 9.78 -0.19
C GLY A 171 -11.58 10.58 -0.30
N PRO A 172 -11.78 11.38 -1.38
CA PRO A 172 -13.03 12.07 -1.63
C PRO A 172 -14.26 11.16 -1.72
N ILE A 173 -14.13 9.91 -2.17
CA ILE A 173 -15.24 8.96 -2.20
C ILE A 173 -15.65 8.57 -0.78
N ILE A 174 -14.69 8.23 0.08
CA ILE A 174 -14.95 7.86 1.47
C ILE A 174 -15.62 9.01 2.22
N LEU A 175 -15.12 10.24 2.06
CA LEU A 175 -15.64 11.44 2.74
C LEU A 175 -17.09 11.79 2.37
N ARG A 176 -17.63 11.31 1.24
CA ARG A 176 -19.03 11.56 0.84
C ARG A 176 -20.05 10.81 1.70
N HIS A 177 -19.64 9.78 2.44
CA HIS A 177 -20.56 8.87 3.11
C HIS A 177 -21.01 9.32 4.50
N ASN A 178 -20.19 10.09 5.23
CA ASN A 178 -20.52 10.69 6.52
C ASN A 178 -19.40 11.64 6.95
N VAL A 179 -19.74 12.70 7.69
CA VAL A 179 -18.78 13.60 8.35
C VAL A 179 -17.95 12.92 9.44
N HIS A 180 -18.40 11.76 9.93
CA HIS A 180 -17.70 10.97 10.95
C HIS A 180 -16.85 9.81 10.40
N PHE A 181 -16.71 9.67 9.08
CA PHE A 181 -15.74 8.73 8.53
C PHE A 181 -14.34 9.29 8.64
N HIS A 182 -13.46 8.46 9.17
CA HIS A 182 -12.04 8.65 9.12
C HIS A 182 -11.45 7.55 8.24
N PHE A 183 -10.38 7.88 7.54
CA PHE A 183 -9.62 6.91 6.79
C PHE A 183 -8.14 7.22 6.91
N HIS A 184 -7.34 6.20 6.61
CA HIS A 184 -5.91 6.38 6.45
C HIS A 184 -5.39 5.39 5.43
N PHE A 185 -4.61 5.90 4.49
CA PHE A 185 -3.91 5.11 3.50
C PHE A 185 -2.45 4.94 3.94
N TYR A 186 -1.92 3.77 3.66
CA TYR A 186 -0.48 3.54 3.63
C TYR A 186 -0.19 2.64 2.45
N ALA A 187 0.34 3.19 1.35
CA ALA A 187 0.47 2.41 0.10
C ALA A 187 -0.90 1.88 -0.38
N ASP A 188 -1.00 0.58 -0.63
CA ASP A 188 -2.21 -0.19 -1.00
C ASP A 188 -3.10 -0.54 0.21
N ASP A 189 -2.59 -0.31 1.42
CA ASP A 189 -3.19 -0.65 2.68
C ASP A 189 -4.22 0.44 3.08
N VAL A 190 -5.51 0.09 3.14
CA VAL A 190 -6.60 1.05 3.37
C VAL A 190 -7.27 0.82 4.73
N ARG A 191 -7.29 1.84 5.59
CA ARG A 191 -8.07 1.81 6.86
C ARG A 191 -9.27 2.72 6.73
N ILE A 192 -10.45 2.21 7.04
CA ILE A 192 -11.69 2.99 7.13
C ILE A 192 -12.27 2.74 8.51
N TYR A 193 -12.50 3.79 9.28
CA TYR A 193 -13.03 3.69 10.63
C TYR A 193 -14.01 4.79 10.92
N MET A 194 -14.99 4.48 11.76
CA MET A 194 -16.03 5.43 12.16
C MET A 194 -16.49 5.17 13.59
N PRO A 195 -16.70 6.23 14.39
CA PRO A 195 -17.47 6.14 15.61
C PRO A 195 -18.92 5.72 15.31
N LEU A 196 -19.46 4.85 16.15
CA LEU A 196 -20.86 4.44 16.14
C LEU A 196 -21.66 5.43 16.98
N THR A 197 -22.29 6.40 16.32
CA THR A 197 -23.07 7.47 16.98
C THR A 197 -24.42 6.97 17.52
N GLN A 198 -24.95 5.91 16.93
CA GLN A 198 -26.19 5.23 17.34
C GLN A 198 -25.92 3.74 17.29
N CYS A 199 -26.14 3.03 18.40
CA CYS A 199 -26.01 1.58 18.47
C CYS A 199 -27.38 0.93 18.26
N ASP A 200 -27.98 1.19 17.10
CA ASP A 200 -29.21 0.54 16.63
C ASP A 200 -28.91 -0.38 15.44
N SER A 201 -29.94 -0.99 14.85
CA SER A 201 -29.76 -1.93 13.73
C SER A 201 -29.21 -1.28 12.45
N ASN A 202 -29.21 0.06 12.33
CA ASN A 202 -28.77 0.79 11.15
C ASN A 202 -27.41 1.48 11.34
N ALA A 203 -26.79 1.33 12.52
CA ALA A 203 -25.48 1.90 12.87
C ALA A 203 -24.39 1.67 11.81
N LEU A 204 -24.42 0.52 11.15
CA LEU A 204 -23.42 0.11 10.15
C LEU A 204 -23.82 0.42 8.71
N ALA A 205 -25.03 0.91 8.45
CA ALA A 205 -25.47 1.26 7.10
C ALA A 205 -24.53 2.27 6.40
N PRO A 206 -23.97 3.29 7.09
CA PRO A 206 -22.95 4.15 6.49
C PRO A 206 -21.69 3.38 6.07
N LEU A 207 -21.19 2.46 6.91
CA LEU A 207 -19.97 1.69 6.64
C LEU A 207 -20.17 0.80 5.42
N PHE A 208 -21.28 0.05 5.37
CA PHE A 208 -21.58 -0.83 4.25
C PHE A 208 -21.76 -0.05 2.94
N ASN A 209 -22.41 1.12 2.99
CA ASN A 209 -22.53 1.97 1.81
C ASN A 209 -21.17 2.51 1.36
N CYS A 210 -20.31 2.90 2.29
CA CYS A 210 -18.95 3.35 1.99
C CYS A 210 -18.13 2.24 1.34
N ILE A 211 -18.05 1.06 1.96
CA ILE A 211 -17.30 -0.10 1.44
C ILE A 211 -17.85 -0.52 0.08
N ARG A 212 -19.17 -0.54 -0.11
CA ARG A 212 -19.80 -0.85 -1.41
C ARG A 212 -19.36 0.14 -2.48
N ASN A 213 -19.37 1.44 -2.21
CA ASN A 213 -18.97 2.45 -3.19
C ASN A 213 -17.45 2.42 -3.45
N VAL A 214 -16.63 2.18 -2.43
CA VAL A 214 -15.19 1.94 -2.57
C VAL A 214 -14.95 0.72 -3.47
N LYS A 215 -15.60 -0.42 -3.19
CA LYS A 215 -15.52 -1.64 -4.01
C LYS A 215 -15.92 -1.39 -5.46
N LEU A 216 -17.04 -0.70 -5.69
CA LEU A 216 -17.50 -0.37 -7.04
C LEU A 216 -16.49 0.51 -7.78
N TRP A 217 -15.96 1.54 -7.11
CA TRP A 217 -14.97 2.42 -7.72
C TRP A 217 -13.65 1.69 -8.01
N LEU A 218 -13.17 0.86 -7.09
CA LEU A 218 -11.99 0.03 -7.29
C LEU A 218 -12.16 -0.83 -8.54
N ALA A 219 -13.27 -1.56 -8.64
CA ALA A 219 -13.57 -2.42 -9.79
C ALA A 219 -13.64 -1.65 -11.12
N GLN A 220 -14.22 -0.44 -11.12
CA GLN A 220 -14.27 0.44 -12.29
C GLN A 220 -12.88 0.95 -12.72
N ASN A 221 -11.91 0.95 -11.81
CA ASN A 221 -10.53 1.34 -12.06
C ASN A 221 -9.60 0.11 -11.96
N PHE A 222 -10.09 -1.07 -12.32
CA PHE A 222 -9.30 -2.32 -12.42
C PHE A 222 -8.59 -2.77 -11.14
N LEU A 223 -8.93 -2.19 -9.98
CA LEU A 223 -8.45 -2.63 -8.67
C LEU A 223 -9.46 -3.59 -8.04
N HIS A 224 -8.96 -4.53 -7.25
CA HIS A 224 -9.78 -5.57 -6.65
C HIS A 224 -9.69 -5.54 -5.12
N LEU A 225 -10.80 -5.19 -4.47
CA LEU A 225 -10.94 -5.34 -3.02
C LEU A 225 -10.96 -6.83 -2.66
N ASN A 226 -10.10 -7.23 -1.74
CA ASN A 226 -10.02 -8.60 -1.25
C ASN A 226 -10.92 -8.79 -0.02
N GLU A 227 -12.14 -9.28 -0.24
CA GLU A 227 -13.10 -9.46 0.85
C GLU A 227 -12.66 -10.52 1.86
N SER A 228 -11.94 -11.56 1.44
CA SER A 228 -11.50 -12.63 2.34
C SER A 228 -10.32 -12.22 3.22
N LYS A 229 -9.55 -11.22 2.80
CA LYS A 229 -8.48 -10.61 3.60
C LYS A 229 -8.88 -9.31 4.30
N THR A 230 -10.05 -8.77 4.01
CA THR A 230 -10.55 -7.58 4.69
C THR A 230 -10.95 -7.94 6.11
N GLU A 231 -10.31 -7.33 7.10
CA GLU A 231 -10.55 -7.59 8.51
C GLU A 231 -11.37 -6.46 9.16
N TYR A 232 -12.21 -6.83 10.13
CA TYR A 232 -12.99 -5.87 10.91
C TYR A 232 -12.70 -6.06 12.39
N ILE A 233 -12.55 -4.96 13.11
CA ILE A 233 -12.45 -4.95 14.57
C ILE A 233 -13.33 -3.86 15.15
N ALA A 234 -14.01 -4.18 16.24
CA ALA A 234 -14.80 -3.23 17.00
C ALA A 234 -14.11 -2.93 18.33
N PHE A 235 -14.08 -1.66 18.71
CA PHE A 235 -13.57 -1.17 19.99
C PHE A 235 -14.72 -0.61 20.80
N SER A 236 -14.88 -1.12 22.03
CA SER A 236 -15.93 -0.69 22.96
C SER A 236 -15.54 -1.08 24.39
N PRO A 237 -15.84 -0.26 25.40
CA PRO A 237 -15.77 -0.69 26.80
C PRO A 237 -16.67 -1.90 27.10
N ASP A 238 -17.77 -2.03 26.35
CA ASP A 238 -18.68 -3.17 26.44
C ASP A 238 -18.93 -3.76 25.05
N LEU A 239 -18.08 -4.73 24.69
CA LEU A 239 -18.21 -5.49 23.44
C LEU A 239 -19.36 -6.50 23.50
N THR A 240 -19.74 -6.96 24.68
CA THR A 240 -20.82 -7.96 24.84
C THR A 240 -22.15 -7.39 24.42
N THR A 241 -22.39 -6.12 24.73
CA THR A 241 -23.58 -5.38 24.29
C THR A 241 -23.47 -4.87 22.85
N LEU A 242 -22.25 -4.59 22.37
CA LEU A 242 -22.05 -4.10 21.00
C LEU A 242 -22.20 -5.19 19.94
N ARG A 243 -21.59 -6.37 20.15
CA ARG A 243 -21.53 -7.43 19.13
C ARG A 243 -22.89 -7.80 18.55
N PRO A 244 -23.97 -8.03 19.34
CA PRO A 244 -25.29 -8.31 18.78
C PRO A 244 -25.83 -7.21 17.86
N LYS A 245 -25.41 -5.96 18.09
CA LYS A 245 -25.84 -4.78 17.31
C LYS A 245 -25.07 -4.61 16.01
N LEU A 246 -23.96 -5.32 15.83
CA LEU A 246 -23.21 -5.36 14.57
C LEU A 246 -23.92 -6.20 13.50
N GLY A 247 -24.96 -6.95 13.87
CA GLY A 247 -25.82 -7.69 12.94
C GLY A 247 -25.02 -8.62 12.02
N ALA A 248 -25.15 -8.42 10.72
CA ALA A 248 -24.47 -9.24 9.71
C ALA A 248 -22.94 -9.15 9.73
N LEU A 249 -22.35 -8.11 10.34
CA LEU A 249 -20.89 -7.97 10.44
C LEU A 249 -20.29 -8.77 11.60
N THR A 250 -21.12 -9.18 12.58
CA THR A 250 -20.67 -9.88 13.80
C THR A 250 -19.74 -11.07 13.53
N PRO A 251 -19.99 -11.95 12.54
CA PRO A 251 -19.10 -13.09 12.26
C PRO A 251 -17.74 -12.70 11.68
N SER A 252 -17.64 -11.52 11.07
CA SER A 252 -16.43 -10.99 10.44
C SER A 252 -15.59 -10.11 11.38
N VAL A 253 -16.15 -9.76 12.55
CA VAL A 253 -15.46 -8.93 13.55
C VAL A 253 -14.60 -9.82 14.43
N THR A 254 -13.30 -9.56 14.41
CA THR A 254 -12.31 -10.31 15.21
C THR A 254 -11.96 -9.58 16.50
N ASP A 255 -11.37 -10.30 17.45
CA ASP A 255 -10.84 -9.72 18.70
C ASP A 255 -9.43 -9.14 18.56
N THR A 256 -8.79 -9.39 17.42
CA THR A 256 -7.45 -8.92 17.10
C THR A 256 -7.30 -8.75 15.60
N VAL A 257 -6.61 -7.68 15.20
CA VAL A 257 -6.20 -7.44 13.81
C VAL A 257 -4.76 -6.96 13.77
N LYS A 258 -4.07 -7.16 12.65
CA LYS A 258 -2.70 -6.67 12.47
C LYS A 258 -2.70 -5.44 11.56
N ASN A 259 -2.56 -4.26 12.14
CA ASN A 259 -2.48 -2.99 11.44
C ASN A 259 -1.01 -2.57 11.25
N LEU A 260 -0.51 -2.55 10.01
CA LEU A 260 0.87 -2.11 9.68
C LEU A 260 1.96 -2.76 10.56
N GLY A 261 1.80 -4.03 10.90
CA GLY A 261 2.75 -4.77 11.75
C GLY A 261 2.40 -4.83 13.23
N VAL A 262 1.48 -3.98 13.72
CA VAL A 262 1.06 -3.89 15.12
C VAL A 262 -0.29 -4.55 15.34
N ILE A 263 -0.41 -5.37 16.38
CA ILE A 263 -1.63 -6.03 16.79
C ILE A 263 -2.49 -5.03 17.56
N PHE A 264 -3.71 -4.80 17.08
CA PHE A 264 -4.75 -4.09 17.80
C PHE A 264 -5.69 -5.13 18.38
N ASP A 265 -6.04 -5.01 19.66
CA ASP A 265 -7.04 -5.84 20.32
C ASP A 265 -8.33 -5.07 20.60
N SER A 266 -9.43 -5.80 20.71
CA SER A 266 -10.77 -5.24 20.87
C SER A 266 -10.96 -4.48 22.19
N SER A 267 -10.12 -4.76 23.21
CA SER A 267 -10.01 -3.99 24.45
C SER A 267 -9.22 -2.67 24.30
N PHE A 268 -8.66 -2.43 23.12
CA PHE A 268 -7.86 -1.24 22.78
C PHE A 268 -6.69 -1.00 23.74
N ASN A 269 -6.09 -2.07 24.23
CA ASN A 269 -4.81 -2.03 24.93
C ASN A 269 -3.70 -2.60 24.03
N PHE A 270 -2.50 -2.77 24.58
CA PHE A 270 -1.37 -3.35 23.86
C PHE A 270 -0.94 -4.69 24.45
N ASP A 271 -1.75 -5.31 25.29
CA ASP A 271 -1.36 -6.53 26.02
C ASP A 271 -1.06 -7.66 25.05
N LYS A 272 -1.90 -7.85 24.02
CA LYS A 272 -1.67 -8.88 23.00
C LYS A 272 -0.47 -8.59 22.13
N GLN A 273 -0.18 -7.31 21.85
CA GLN A 273 1.03 -6.92 21.14
C GLN A 273 2.28 -7.23 21.97
N LEU A 274 2.26 -6.90 23.28
CA LEU A 274 3.37 -7.17 24.20
C LEU A 274 3.63 -8.67 24.33
N LEU A 275 2.58 -9.48 24.50
CA LEU A 275 2.69 -10.94 24.54
C LEU A 275 3.31 -11.51 23.26
N SER A 276 2.95 -10.97 22.08
CA SER A 276 3.51 -11.43 20.81
C SER A 276 5.04 -11.23 20.72
N PHE A 277 5.56 -10.17 21.32
CA PHE A 277 7.01 -9.94 21.40
C PHE A 277 7.69 -10.92 22.36
N GLU A 278 7.07 -11.20 23.51
CA GLU A 278 7.60 -12.20 24.44
C GLU A 278 7.70 -13.57 23.80
N ASP A 279 6.67 -13.99 23.06
CA ASP A 279 6.62 -15.29 22.40
C ASP A 279 7.62 -15.38 21.24
N ALA A 280 7.79 -14.30 20.47
CA ALA A 280 8.85 -14.21 19.47
C ALA A 280 10.24 -14.33 20.10
N SER A 281 10.49 -13.60 21.20
CA SER A 281 11.75 -13.64 21.95
C SER A 281 12.04 -15.03 22.55
N LYS A 282 11.03 -15.70 23.12
CA LYS A 282 11.15 -17.07 23.64
C LYS A 282 11.44 -18.05 22.50
N SER A 283 10.79 -17.88 21.35
CA SER A 283 10.99 -18.72 20.16
C SER A 283 12.41 -18.56 19.58
N GLU A 284 12.93 -17.34 19.50
CA GLU A 284 14.33 -17.10 19.09
C GLU A 284 15.32 -17.70 20.09
N THR A 285 15.06 -17.55 21.39
CA THR A 285 15.89 -18.15 22.44
C THR A 285 15.90 -19.68 22.35
N LEU A 286 14.73 -20.28 22.12
CA LEU A 286 14.60 -21.72 21.89
C LEU A 286 15.32 -22.16 20.62
N LEU A 287 15.21 -21.41 19.51
CA LEU A 287 15.95 -21.70 18.28
C LEU A 287 17.46 -21.61 18.46
N VAL A 288 17.95 -20.61 19.19
CA VAL A 288 19.37 -20.48 19.57
C VAL A 288 19.79 -21.65 20.44
N SER A 289 19.00 -22.03 21.44
CA SER A 289 19.29 -23.19 22.30
C SER A 289 19.30 -24.53 21.53
N CYS A 290 18.41 -24.70 20.54
CA CYS A 290 18.38 -25.84 19.63
C CYS A 290 19.59 -25.85 18.68
N ARG A 291 20.04 -24.69 18.19
CA ARG A 291 21.27 -24.56 17.39
C ARG A 291 22.52 -24.85 18.22
N LEU A 292 22.58 -24.35 19.46
CA LEU A 292 23.68 -24.64 20.40
C LEU A 292 23.71 -26.12 20.80
N ARG A 293 22.56 -26.77 21.00
CA ARG A 293 22.48 -28.23 21.23
C ARG A 293 22.99 -29.04 20.04
N LYS A 294 22.67 -28.64 18.81
CA LYS A 294 23.18 -29.29 17.59
C LYS A 294 24.68 -29.08 17.38
N SER A 295 25.23 -27.93 17.81
CA SER A 295 26.67 -27.66 17.75
C SER A 295 27.49 -28.41 18.82
N ASN A 296 26.92 -28.68 20.00
CA ASN A 296 27.59 -29.45 21.06
C ASN A 296 27.65 -30.97 20.81
N SER A 297 26.99 -31.50 19.77
CA SER A 297 27.04 -32.93 19.41
C SER A 297 28.30 -33.34 18.63
N ARG A 298 29.33 -32.49 18.51
CA ARG A 298 30.57 -32.75 17.74
C ARG A 298 31.90 -32.70 18.52
N PHE A 299 31.88 -32.67 19.86
CA PHE A 299 33.12 -32.83 20.64
C PHE A 299 33.29 -34.29 21.08
N TYR A 300 34.03 -35.08 20.28
CA TYR A 300 34.61 -36.33 20.73
C TYR A 300 35.90 -36.02 21.50
N TYR A 301 35.97 -36.46 22.76
CA TYR A 301 37.19 -36.50 23.55
C TYR A 301 38.21 -37.38 22.84
N VAL A 302 39.38 -36.85 22.49
CA VAL A 302 40.58 -37.63 22.18
C VAL A 302 41.30 -37.86 23.51
N GLN A 303 41.14 -39.04 24.09
CA GLN A 303 42.07 -39.53 25.11
C GLN A 303 43.25 -40.18 24.38
N THR A 304 44.46 -39.67 24.63
CA THR A 304 45.73 -40.32 24.33
C THR A 304 45.95 -41.54 25.21
#